data_AF-A0A6P7FNH2-F1
#
_entry.id   AF-A0A6P7FNH2-F1
#
_cell.length_a   1.000
_cell.length_b   1.000
_cell.length_c   1.000
_cell.angle_alpha   90.00
_cell.angle_beta   90.00
_cell.angle_gamma   90.00
#
_symmetry.space_group_name_H-M   'P 1'
#
loop_
_entity.id
_entity.type
_entity.pdbx_description
1 polymer ?
#
loop_
_entity_poly.entity_id
_entity_poly.type
_entity_poly.pdbx_seq_one_letter_code
_entity_poly.pdbx_strand_id
1 'polypeptide(L)'
;MWHMITFLKSVAAFDRIYGLQILGISGIILFFISDNVKLIIYVFAFDNWRDNEDDYVINIQIIFFKFWNCCNLTSWLLIMIRPCHLTGQELNKILSIYCKILIELPHGIQDVHVDMYKESIVLIMKEMELQKPYFTACGLFEINFSLLMYMFSGVTTFVVVYVQLR
;
A
#
# COMPACT_ATOMS: atom_id res chain seq x y z
N MET A 1 -19.89 -19.85 -4.61
CA MET A 1 -18.56 -20.49 -4.69
C MET A 1 -17.80 -20.07 -5.96
N TRP A 2 -18.33 -20.34 -7.17
CA TRP A 2 -17.61 -20.03 -8.43
C TRP A 2 -17.17 -18.56 -8.58
N HIS A 3 -18.05 -17.59 -8.28
CA HIS A 3 -17.72 -16.17 -8.33
C HIS A 3 -16.55 -15.75 -7.43
N MET A 4 -16.40 -16.42 -6.29
CA MET A 4 -15.36 -16.11 -5.31
C MET A 4 -14.01 -16.65 -5.73
N ILE A 5 -13.98 -17.88 -6.27
CA ILE A 5 -12.78 -18.47 -6.86
C ILE A 5 -12.31 -17.62 -8.04
N THR A 6 -13.24 -17.16 -8.88
CA THR A 6 -12.92 -16.25 -9.99
C THR A 6 -12.34 -14.93 -9.48
N PHE A 7 -12.93 -14.36 -8.42
CA PHE A 7 -12.42 -13.15 -7.79
C PHE A 7 -10.99 -13.34 -7.21
N LEU A 8 -10.73 -14.43 -6.48
CA LEU A 8 -9.38 -14.73 -5.96
C LEU A 8 -8.35 -14.88 -7.08
N LYS A 9 -8.72 -15.56 -8.17
CA LYS A 9 -7.87 -15.65 -9.38
C LYS A 9 -7.60 -14.28 -10.01
N SER A 10 -8.60 -13.38 -10.02
CA SER A 10 -8.42 -12.01 -10.51
C SER A 10 -7.47 -11.19 -9.62
N VAL A 11 -7.54 -11.34 -8.29
CA VAL A 11 -6.58 -10.70 -7.36
C VAL A 11 -5.17 -11.22 -7.59
N ALA A 12 -4.99 -12.54 -7.69
CA ALA A 12 -3.69 -13.13 -7.98
C ALA A 12 -3.12 -12.70 -9.35
N ALA A 13 -3.99 -12.55 -10.37
CA ALA A 13 -3.60 -12.03 -11.67
C ALA A 13 -3.20 -10.54 -11.59
N PHE A 14 -3.92 -9.74 -10.81
CA PHE A 14 -3.59 -8.33 -10.57
C PHE A 14 -2.20 -8.21 -9.94
N ASP A 15 -1.93 -8.96 -8.86
CA ASP A 15 -0.64 -8.93 -8.16
C ASP A 15 0.51 -9.33 -9.09
N ARG A 16 0.28 -10.28 -10.00
CA ARG A 16 1.28 -10.70 -10.98
C ARG A 16 1.54 -9.65 -12.07
N ILE A 17 0.50 -8.96 -12.54
CA ILE A 17 0.60 -7.97 -13.64
C ILE A 17 1.09 -6.62 -13.13
N TYR A 18 0.48 -6.13 -12.06
CA TYR A 18 0.70 -4.78 -11.53
C TYR A 18 1.65 -4.75 -10.35
N GLY A 19 1.90 -5.87 -9.66
CA GLY A 19 2.77 -5.89 -8.49
C GLY A 19 4.17 -5.36 -8.77
N LEU A 20 4.76 -5.71 -9.93
CA LEU A 20 6.09 -5.22 -10.32
C LEU A 20 6.08 -3.72 -10.64
N GLN A 21 5.00 -3.24 -11.26
CA GLN A 21 4.84 -1.82 -11.57
C GLN A 21 4.70 -1.00 -10.29
N ILE A 22 3.88 -1.46 -9.35
CA ILE A 22 3.69 -0.82 -8.04
C ILE A 22 5.00 -0.83 -7.25
N LEU A 23 5.74 -1.94 -7.27
CA LEU A 23 7.07 -2.03 -6.68
C LEU A 23 8.04 -1.03 -7.30
N GLY A 24 8.12 -0.97 -8.64
CA GLY A 24 8.98 -0.02 -9.34
C GLY A 24 8.65 1.44 -9.00
N ILE A 25 7.36 1.79 -9.00
CA ILE A 25 6.90 3.14 -8.69
C ILE A 25 7.15 3.49 -7.23
N SER A 26 6.96 2.54 -6.32
CA SER A 26 7.30 2.69 -4.90
C SER A 26 8.80 2.99 -4.70
N GLY A 27 9.66 2.31 -5.44
CA GLY A 27 11.11 2.53 -5.42
C GLY A 27 11.51 3.88 -6.01
N ILE A 28 10.89 4.29 -7.11
CA ILE A 28 11.10 5.61 -7.72
C ILE A 28 10.71 6.72 -6.74
N ILE A 29 9.55 6.60 -6.10
CA ILE A 29 9.08 7.57 -5.09
C ILE A 29 10.08 7.68 -3.93
N LEU A 30 10.51 6.53 -3.38
CA LEU A 30 11.51 6.51 -2.32
C LEU A 30 12.81 7.20 -2.73
N PHE A 31 13.31 6.92 -3.93
CA PHE A 31 14.50 7.57 -4.47
C PHE A 31 14.32 9.09 -4.57
N PHE A 32 13.19 9.56 -5.11
CA PHE A 32 12.89 10.98 -5.22
C PHE A 32 12.77 11.65 -3.84
N ILE A 33 12.11 11.03 -2.88
CA ILE A 33 11.99 11.60 -1.53
C ILE A 33 13.38 11.68 -0.87
N SER A 34 14.19 10.63 -0.96
CA SER A 34 15.55 10.64 -0.42
C SER A 34 16.44 11.70 -1.08
N ASP A 35 16.35 11.89 -2.39
CA ASP A 35 17.09 12.93 -3.11
C ASP A 35 16.67 14.35 -2.68
N ASN A 36 15.35 14.59 -2.56
CA ASN A 36 14.82 15.86 -2.05
C ASN A 36 15.30 16.15 -0.63
N VAL A 37 15.28 15.15 0.25
CA VAL A 37 15.78 15.30 1.63
C VAL A 37 17.25 15.67 1.66
N LYS A 38 18.10 15.01 0.86
CA LYS A 38 19.53 15.35 0.78
C LYS A 38 19.74 16.80 0.34
N LEU A 39 18.97 17.26 -0.65
CA LEU A 39 19.07 18.62 -1.18
C LEU A 39 18.62 19.65 -0.13
N ILE A 40 17.50 19.40 0.56
CA ILE A 40 17.03 20.24 1.67
C ILE A 40 18.09 20.33 2.76
N ILE A 41 18.62 19.18 3.20
CA ILE A 41 19.67 19.13 4.20
C ILE A 41 20.91 19.91 3.74
N TYR A 42 21.35 19.75 2.49
CA TYR A 42 22.50 20.46 1.94
C TYR A 42 22.30 21.98 1.98
N VAL A 43 21.11 22.47 1.58
CA VAL A 43 20.76 23.89 1.57
C VAL A 43 20.71 24.47 2.99
N PHE A 44 20.10 23.76 3.94
CA PHE A 44 20.05 24.21 5.33
C PHE A 44 21.38 24.03 6.09
N ALA A 45 22.23 23.11 5.64
CA ALA A 45 23.49 22.79 6.30
C ALA A 45 24.62 23.76 5.98
N PHE A 46 24.62 24.35 4.79
CA PHE A 46 25.64 25.28 4.35
C PHE A 46 25.08 26.70 4.33
N ASP A 47 25.19 27.41 5.47
CA ASP A 47 24.87 28.84 5.60
C ASP A 47 25.70 29.74 4.64
N ASN A 48 26.80 29.22 4.08
CA ASN A 48 27.70 29.93 3.16
C ASN A 48 27.09 30.22 1.77
N TRP A 49 25.88 29.74 1.45
CA TRP A 49 25.25 29.97 0.14
C TRP A 49 24.60 31.35 0.00
N ARG A 50 24.51 32.13 1.06
CA ARG A 50 23.84 33.44 1.05
C ARG A 50 24.60 34.51 0.26
N ASP A 51 25.86 34.27 -0.07
CA ASP A 51 26.74 35.25 -0.71
C ASP A 51 26.62 35.28 -2.26
N ASN A 52 26.02 34.26 -2.89
CA ASN A 52 25.73 34.22 -4.33
C ASN A 52 24.21 34.17 -4.57
N GLU A 53 23.58 35.34 -4.75
CA GLU A 53 22.12 35.46 -4.94
C GLU A 53 21.61 34.66 -6.15
N ASP A 54 22.34 34.64 -7.27
CA ASP A 54 21.90 33.97 -8.50
C ASP A 54 21.85 32.43 -8.35
N ASP A 55 22.86 31.84 -7.69
CA ASP A 55 22.91 30.39 -7.46
C ASP A 55 21.84 29.94 -6.46
N TYR A 56 21.50 30.81 -5.48
CA TYR A 56 20.46 30.55 -4.51
C TYR A 56 19.06 30.48 -5.15
N VAL A 57 18.75 31.41 -6.07
CA VAL A 57 17.45 31.43 -6.77
C VAL A 57 17.26 30.20 -7.65
N ILE A 58 18.30 29.80 -8.40
CA ILE A 58 18.25 28.61 -9.26
C ILE A 58 18.01 27.35 -8.43
N ASN A 59 18.71 27.19 -7.30
CA ASN A 59 18.54 26.03 -6.42
C ASN A 59 17.14 25.95 -5.79
N ILE A 60 16.56 27.07 -5.37
CA ILE A 60 15.18 27.10 -4.88
C ILE A 60 14.18 26.64 -5.95
N GLN A 61 14.35 27.10 -7.20
CA GLN A 61 13.48 26.68 -8.29
C GLN A 61 13.58 25.16 -8.55
N ILE A 62 14.79 24.60 -8.49
CA ILE A 62 15.01 23.15 -8.63
C ILE A 62 14.31 22.39 -7.50
N ILE A 63 14.41 22.86 -6.26
CA ILE A 63 13.74 22.24 -5.10
C ILE A 63 12.23 22.25 -5.31
N PHE A 64 11.66 23.38 -5.71
CA PHE A 64 10.22 23.51 -5.92
C PHE A 64 9.72 22.56 -7.03
N PHE A 65 10.45 22.48 -8.15
CA PHE A 65 10.11 21.57 -9.25
C PHE A 65 10.18 20.09 -8.82
N LYS A 66 11.23 19.70 -8.08
CA LYS A 66 11.36 18.33 -7.56
C LYS A 66 10.28 18.00 -6.52
N PHE A 67 9.93 18.94 -5.64
CA PHE A 67 8.85 18.79 -4.68
C PHE A 67 7.50 18.59 -5.39
N TRP A 68 7.21 19.39 -6.42
CA TRP A 68 6.00 19.25 -7.22
C TRP A 68 5.88 17.88 -7.87
N ASN A 69 6.97 17.39 -8.48
CA ASN A 69 7.01 16.05 -9.07
C ASN A 69 6.82 14.94 -8.03
N CYS A 70 7.41 15.10 -6.83
CA CYS A 70 7.21 14.17 -5.73
C CYS A 70 5.74 14.10 -5.29
N CYS A 71 5.06 15.25 -5.18
CA CYS A 71 3.63 15.33 -4.88
C CYS A 71 2.77 14.65 -5.95
N ASN A 72 3.11 14.83 -7.24
CA ASN A 72 2.40 14.17 -8.35
C ASN A 72 2.55 12.65 -8.30
N LEU A 73 3.77 12.15 -8.08
CA LEU A 73 4.02 10.71 -7.98
C LEU A 73 3.33 10.09 -6.76
N THR A 74 3.34 10.79 -5.62
CA THR A 74 2.64 10.35 -4.40
C THR A 74 1.12 10.32 -4.61
N SER A 75 0.57 11.31 -5.33
CA SER A 75 -0.85 11.34 -5.69
C SER A 75 -1.23 10.16 -6.60
N TRP A 76 -0.36 9.79 -7.54
CA TRP A 76 -0.57 8.62 -8.39
C TRP A 76 -0.59 7.32 -7.57
N LEU A 77 0.33 7.18 -6.60
CA LEU A 77 0.34 6.04 -5.67
C LEU A 77 -0.94 5.98 -4.82
N LEU A 78 -1.44 7.13 -4.35
CA LEU A 78 -2.71 7.20 -3.61
C LEU A 78 -3.91 6.73 -4.43
N ILE A 79 -3.96 7.11 -5.72
CA ILE A 79 -5.01 6.67 -6.64
C ILE A 79 -4.98 5.15 -6.81
N MET A 80 -3.79 4.53 -6.80
CA MET A 80 -3.64 3.07 -6.89
C MET A 80 -3.96 2.35 -5.58
N ILE A 81 -3.58 2.91 -4.43
CA ILE A 81 -3.82 2.31 -3.10
C ILE A 81 -5.31 2.33 -2.74
N ARG A 82 -6.02 3.43 -3.04
CA ARG A 82 -7.42 3.61 -2.63
C ARG A 82 -8.36 2.45 -3.05
N PRO A 83 -8.42 2.03 -4.33
CA PRO A 83 -9.27 0.91 -4.73
C PRO A 83 -8.83 -0.40 -4.07
N CYS A 84 -7.51 -0.66 -3.99
CA CYS A 84 -6.98 -1.86 -3.34
C CYS A 84 -7.43 -1.94 -1.87
N HIS A 85 -7.35 -0.81 -1.15
CA HIS A 85 -7.78 -0.72 0.23
C HIS A 85 -9.29 -0.88 0.40
N LEU A 86 -10.09 -0.21 -0.44
CA LEU A 86 -11.56 -0.33 -0.40
C LEU A 86 -12.02 -1.75 -0.68
N THR A 87 -11.46 -2.41 -1.70
CA THR A 87 -11.77 -3.80 -2.02
C THR A 87 -11.40 -4.74 -0.87
N GLY A 88 -10.24 -4.53 -0.23
CA GLY A 88 -9.85 -5.29 0.97
C GLY A 88 -10.82 -5.09 2.15
N GLN A 89 -11.32 -3.87 2.37
CA GLN A 89 -12.32 -3.60 3.41
C GLN A 89 -13.66 -4.29 3.12
N GLU A 90 -14.15 -4.23 1.88
CA GLU A 90 -15.41 -4.88 1.48
C GLU A 90 -15.32 -6.40 1.60
N LEU A 91 -14.18 -6.99 1.24
CA LEU A 91 -13.91 -8.41 1.47
C LEU A 91 -13.99 -8.80 2.94
N ASN A 92 -13.39 -8.01 3.84
CA ASN A 92 -13.44 -8.26 5.27
C ASN A 92 -14.88 -8.16 5.81
N LYS A 93 -15.70 -7.24 5.30
CA LYS A 93 -17.13 -7.17 5.64
C LYS A 93 -17.88 -8.42 5.18
N ILE A 94 -17.66 -8.86 3.94
CA ILE A 94 -18.26 -10.08 3.41
C ILE A 94 -17.87 -11.30 4.27
N LEU A 95 -16.59 -11.42 4.64
CA LEU A 95 -16.10 -12.48 5.51
C LEU A 95 -16.78 -12.43 6.89
N SER A 96 -16.94 -11.24 7.47
CA SER A 96 -17.66 -11.07 8.74
C SER A 96 -19.13 -11.49 8.67
N ILE A 97 -19.79 -11.26 7.52
CA ILE A 97 -21.18 -11.70 7.30
C ILE A 97 -21.24 -13.23 7.19
N TYR A 98 -20.31 -13.86 6.47
CA TYR A 98 -20.22 -15.31 6.41
C TYR A 98 -19.99 -15.94 7.79
N CYS A 99 -19.13 -15.35 8.63
CA CYS A 99 -18.96 -15.78 10.01
C CYS A 99 -20.27 -15.71 10.82
N LYS A 100 -21.04 -14.61 10.68
CA LYS A 100 -22.31 -14.45 11.39
C LYS A 100 -23.34 -15.48 10.95
N ILE A 101 -23.49 -15.70 9.65
CA ILE A 101 -24.39 -16.72 9.09
C ILE A 101 -24.03 -18.10 9.62
N LEU A 102 -22.73 -18.42 9.72
CA LEU A 102 -22.27 -19.71 10.25
C LEU A 102 -22.65 -19.91 11.72
N ILE A 103 -22.62 -18.84 12.53
CA ILE A 103 -22.97 -18.85 13.95
C ILE A 103 -24.50 -18.93 14.14
N GLU A 104 -25.27 -18.22 13.32
CA GLU A 104 -26.73 -18.14 13.42
C GLU A 104 -27.45 -19.40 12.90
N LEU A 105 -26.78 -20.25 12.11
CA LEU A 105 -27.36 -21.50 11.64
C LEU A 105 -27.68 -22.43 12.84
N PRO A 106 -28.93 -22.90 13.03
CA PRO A 106 -29.30 -23.74 14.16
C PRO A 106 -28.54 -25.06 14.14
N HIS A 107 -27.76 -25.31 15.20
CA HIS A 107 -26.98 -26.51 15.39
C HIS A 107 -27.90 -27.64 15.88
N GLY A 108 -28.62 -28.28 14.95
CA GLY A 108 -29.54 -29.38 15.32
C GLY A 108 -30.59 -29.75 14.27
N ILE A 109 -30.71 -29.00 13.17
CA ILE A 109 -31.58 -29.40 12.06
C ILE A 109 -30.82 -30.43 11.21
N GLN A 110 -31.19 -31.71 11.32
CA GLN A 110 -30.69 -32.82 10.48
C GLN A 110 -31.28 -32.73 9.06
N ASP A 111 -30.99 -31.64 8.35
CA ASP A 111 -31.38 -31.49 6.96
C ASP A 111 -30.10 -31.46 6.12
N VAL A 112 -29.98 -32.43 5.20
CA VAL A 112 -28.77 -32.68 4.38
C VAL A 112 -28.34 -31.42 3.63
N HIS A 113 -29.30 -30.58 3.26
CA HIS A 113 -29.03 -29.31 2.61
C HIS A 113 -28.32 -28.31 3.52
N VAL A 114 -28.73 -28.20 4.79
CA VAL A 114 -28.15 -27.26 5.77
C VAL A 114 -26.70 -27.61 6.07
N ASP A 115 -26.38 -28.90 6.19
CA ASP A 115 -25.01 -29.38 6.39
C ASP A 115 -24.12 -29.10 5.17
N MET A 116 -24.61 -29.35 3.95
CA MET A 116 -23.87 -28.99 2.72
C MET A 116 -23.60 -27.49 2.59
N TYR A 117 -24.56 -26.64 2.99
CA TYR A 117 -24.36 -25.19 3.00
C TYR A 117 -23.31 -24.78 4.04
N LYS A 118 -23.34 -25.38 5.23
CA LYS A 118 -22.35 -25.13 6.30
C LYS A 118 -20.94 -25.50 5.86
N GLU A 119 -20.75 -26.69 5.29
CA GLU A 119 -19.46 -27.13 4.74
C GLU A 119 -18.97 -26.20 3.63
N SER A 120 -19.87 -25.79 2.72
CA SER A 120 -19.52 -24.86 1.63
C SER A 120 -19.04 -23.50 2.15
N ILE A 121 -19.69 -22.95 3.19
CA ILE A 121 -19.27 -21.69 3.84
C ILE A 121 -17.92 -21.87 4.52
N VAL A 122 -17.72 -22.98 5.25
CA VAL A 122 -16.44 -23.28 5.92
C VAL A 122 -15.30 -23.41 4.91
N LEU A 123 -15.52 -24.10 3.79
CA LEU A 123 -14.53 -24.23 2.72
C LEU A 123 -14.15 -22.87 2.15
N ILE A 124 -15.14 -22.03 1.86
CA ILE A 124 -14.95 -20.66 1.39
C ILE A 124 -14.14 -19.83 2.40
N MET A 125 -14.48 -19.91 3.68
CA MET A 125 -13.76 -19.19 4.73
C MET A 125 -12.31 -19.65 4.84
N LYS A 126 -12.09 -20.96 4.80
CA LYS A 126 -10.75 -21.55 4.87
C LYS A 126 -9.90 -21.19 3.65
N GLU A 127 -10.50 -21.14 2.45
CA GLU A 127 -9.83 -20.71 1.23
C GLU A 127 -9.48 -19.22 1.27
N MET A 128 -10.35 -18.37 1.83
CA MET A 128 -10.03 -16.96 2.11
C MET A 128 -8.95 -16.78 3.18
N GLU A 129 -8.88 -17.65 4.19
CA GLU A 129 -7.81 -17.59 5.20
C GLU A 129 -6.46 -18.02 4.64
N LEU A 130 -6.45 -19.05 3.78
CA LEU A 130 -5.23 -19.55 3.12
C LEU A 130 -4.73 -18.59 2.03
N GLN A 131 -5.64 -18.03 1.24
CA GLN A 131 -5.36 -17.02 0.22
C GLN A 131 -6.03 -15.71 0.60
N LYS A 132 -5.54 -15.08 1.69
CA LYS A 132 -6.04 -13.75 2.04
C LYS A 132 -5.87 -12.84 0.82
N PRO A 133 -6.97 -12.29 0.28
CA PRO A 133 -6.94 -11.46 -0.92
C PRO A 133 -6.42 -10.06 -0.57
N TYR A 134 -5.15 -10.01 -0.19
CA TYR A 134 -4.41 -8.77 -0.11
C TYR A 134 -3.82 -8.49 -1.47
N PHE A 135 -3.99 -7.27 -1.94
CA PHE A 135 -3.22 -6.79 -3.07
C PHE A 135 -1.79 -6.62 -2.61
N THR A 136 -0.87 -7.36 -3.23
CA THR A 136 0.54 -7.32 -2.88
C THR A 136 1.39 -6.82 -4.03
N ALA A 137 2.43 -6.04 -3.71
CA ALA A 137 3.45 -5.69 -4.68
C ALA A 137 4.45 -6.86 -4.78
N CYS A 138 4.24 -7.77 -5.74
CA CYS A 138 5.09 -8.95 -5.95
C CYS A 138 5.26 -9.84 -4.71
N GLY A 139 4.27 -9.89 -3.80
CA GLY A 139 4.35 -10.65 -2.55
C GLY A 139 5.32 -10.08 -1.50
N LEU A 140 5.90 -8.89 -1.72
CA LEU A 140 6.83 -8.27 -0.76
C LEU A 140 6.11 -7.48 0.34
N PHE A 141 5.12 -6.67 -0.04
CA PHE A 141 4.34 -5.87 0.89
C PHE A 141 2.90 -5.72 0.42
N GLU A 142 2.00 -5.51 1.38
CA GLU A 142 0.60 -5.21 1.13
C GLU A 142 0.41 -3.78 0.63
N ILE A 143 -0.42 -3.61 -0.40
CA ILE A 143 -0.76 -2.32 -0.99
C ILE A 143 -1.90 -1.70 -0.17
N ASN A 144 -1.54 -1.06 0.93
CA ASN A 144 -2.44 -0.34 1.82
C ASN A 144 -1.85 1.02 2.20
N PHE A 145 -2.61 1.83 2.96
CA PHE A 145 -2.11 3.13 3.43
C PHE A 145 -0.89 3.02 4.35
N SER A 146 -0.64 1.86 4.96
CA SER A 146 0.55 1.62 5.75
C SER A 146 1.83 1.69 4.92
N LEU A 147 1.79 1.37 3.61
CA LEU A 147 2.93 1.54 2.70
C LEU A 147 3.47 2.98 2.73
N LEU A 148 2.59 3.97 2.60
CA LEU A 148 2.96 5.39 2.63
C LEU A 148 3.55 5.76 3.99
N MET A 149 2.94 5.29 5.08
CA MET A 149 3.45 5.52 6.43
C MET A 149 4.86 4.94 6.61
N TYR A 150 5.12 3.73 6.09
CA TYR A 150 6.45 3.12 6.14
C TYR A 150 7.47 3.90 5.31
N MET A 151 7.08 4.39 4.12
CA MET A 151 7.96 5.25 3.32
C MET A 151 8.33 6.54 4.07
N PHE A 152 7.34 7.27 4.59
CA PHE A 152 7.60 8.51 5.33
C PHE A 152 8.38 8.24 6.62
N SER A 153 8.10 7.14 7.33
CA SER A 153 8.84 6.75 8.52
C SER A 153 10.31 6.46 8.19
N GLY A 154 10.58 5.70 7.12
CA GLY A 154 11.95 5.39 6.71
C GLY A 154 12.73 6.64 6.33
N VAL A 155 12.09 7.57 5.62
CA VAL A 155 12.67 8.87 5.27
C VAL A 155 12.95 9.70 6.54
N THR A 156 11.99 9.76 7.47
CA THR A 156 12.15 10.50 8.73
C THR A 156 13.31 9.93 9.55
N THR A 157 13.41 8.61 9.67
CA THR A 157 14.54 7.95 10.35
C THR A 157 15.86 8.30 9.67
N PHE A 158 15.92 8.28 8.33
CA PHE A 158 17.12 8.70 7.60
C PHE A 158 17.52 10.15 7.89
N VAL A 159 16.56 11.09 7.91
CA VAL A 159 16.80 12.49 8.25
C VAL A 159 17.36 12.61 9.66
N VAL A 160 16.71 11.97 10.64
CA VAL A 160 17.12 12.04 12.06
C VAL A 160 18.54 11.51 12.24
N VAL A 161 18.85 10.35 11.67
CA VAL A 161 20.19 9.74 11.74
C VAL A 161 21.23 10.66 11.08
N TYR A 162 20.92 11.24 9.93
CA TYR A 162 21.84 12.16 9.25
C TYR A 162 22.12 13.41 10.10
N VAL A 163 21.08 14.00 10.71
CA VAL A 163 21.22 15.17 11.59
C VAL A 163 22.03 14.86 12.85
N GLN A 164 21.88 13.65 13.41
CA GLN A 164 22.60 13.24 14.62
C GLN A 164 24.07 12.84 14.37
N LEU A 165 24.39 12.29 13.20
CA LEU A 165 25.75 11.90 12.83
C LEU A 165 26.61 13.07 12.34
N ARG A 166 26.00 14.24 12.15
CA ARG A 166 26.69 15.49 11.86
C ARG A 166 27.05 16.18 13.17
#